data_AF-A0A7X4Z7Z8-F1
#
_entry.id   AF-A0A7X4Z7Z8-F1
#
_cell.length_a   1.000
_cell.length_b   1.000
_cell.length_c   1.000
_cell.angle_alpha   90.00
_cell.angle_beta   90.00
_cell.angle_gamma   90.00
#
_symmetry.space_group_name_H-M   'P 1'
#
loop_
_entity.id
_entity.type
_entity.pdbx_description
1 polymer ?
#
loop_
_entity_poly.entity_id
_entity_poly.type
_entity_poly.pdbx_seq_one_letter_code
_entity_poly.pdbx_strand_id
1 'polypeptide(L)'
;MMKLSKKKIMREAGRFLKRTAEYQEDREIGKPENYRIQYILSKEGKAQPETVIAYAYSEYREQEIFFYPFRREETVSYNWSSDFNSDLLEPLGNGYEIVGMTLECHSAVWKMIEESYKKDGEYSKGVQTYLSYCKQNGITKQLLQEKVLHDGMDVMKLCKRARETKRVQER
;
A
#
# COMPACT_ATOMS: atom_id res chain seq x y z
N MET A 1 24.31 -8.77 -8.06
CA MET A 1 22.94 -8.26 -8.30
C MET A 1 22.71 -7.08 -7.36
N MET A 2 22.46 -5.88 -7.89
CA MET A 2 22.46 -4.64 -7.11
C MET A 2 21.13 -4.47 -6.36
N LYS A 3 21.14 -4.44 -5.03
CA LYS A 3 19.94 -4.17 -4.22
C LYS A 3 19.50 -2.73 -4.45
N LEU A 4 18.28 -2.50 -4.94
CA LEU A 4 17.73 -1.15 -5.09
C LEU A 4 17.45 -0.56 -3.70
N SER A 5 17.83 0.70 -3.47
CA SER A 5 17.44 1.42 -2.24
C SER A 5 16.00 1.91 -2.34
N LYS A 6 15.29 2.00 -1.21
CA LYS A 6 13.92 2.55 -1.16
C LYS A 6 13.81 3.92 -1.84
N LYS A 7 14.79 4.81 -1.61
CA LYS A 7 14.87 6.13 -2.26
C LYS A 7 14.98 6.03 -3.79
N LYS A 8 15.76 5.07 -4.31
CA LYS A 8 15.86 4.86 -5.77
C LYS A 8 14.55 4.34 -6.33
N ILE A 9 13.90 3.40 -5.64
CA ILE A 9 12.60 2.85 -6.06
C ILE A 9 11.54 3.96 -6.15
N MET A 10 11.35 4.74 -5.08
CA MET A 10 10.39 5.85 -5.08
C MET A 10 10.64 6.86 -6.21
N ARG A 11 11.92 7.19 -6.46
CA ARG A 11 12.29 8.14 -7.52
C ARG A 11 11.98 7.60 -8.90
N GLU A 12 12.36 6.37 -9.22
CA GLU A 12 12.10 5.81 -10.55
C GLU A 12 10.60 5.57 -10.76
N ALA A 13 9.85 5.16 -9.72
CA ALA A 13 8.40 5.05 -9.80
C ALA A 13 7.72 6.40 -10.12
N GLY A 14 8.14 7.47 -9.45
CA GLY A 14 7.61 8.81 -9.74
C GLY A 14 7.97 9.31 -11.15
N ARG A 15 9.14 8.93 -11.68
CA ARG A 15 9.54 9.25 -13.05
C ARG A 15 8.75 8.47 -14.09
N PHE A 16 8.53 7.18 -13.83
CA PHE A 16 7.73 6.32 -14.68
C PHE A 16 6.29 6.85 -14.77
N LEU A 17 5.65 7.11 -13.62
CA LEU A 17 4.31 7.68 -13.55
C LEU A 17 4.18 8.96 -14.39
N LYS A 18 5.15 9.87 -14.27
CA LYS A 18 5.17 11.13 -15.04
C LYS A 18 5.45 10.98 -16.53
N ARG A 19 5.62 9.77 -17.05
CA ARG A 19 5.79 9.49 -18.49
C ARG A 19 4.65 8.68 -19.08
N THR A 20 3.74 8.16 -18.25
CA THR A 20 2.59 7.41 -18.78
C THR A 20 1.73 8.31 -19.64
N ALA A 21 1.06 7.70 -20.64
CA ALA A 21 0.19 8.40 -21.56
C ALA A 21 -0.90 9.18 -20.82
N GLU A 22 -1.55 8.55 -19.84
CA GLU A 22 -2.61 9.15 -19.03
C GLU A 22 -2.10 10.36 -18.24
N TYR A 23 -0.87 10.25 -17.69
CA TYR A 23 -0.26 11.38 -17.00
C TYR A 23 -0.08 12.57 -17.96
N GLN A 24 0.43 12.31 -19.17
CA GLN A 24 0.65 13.37 -20.16
C GLN A 24 -0.65 13.96 -20.67
N GLU A 25 -1.66 13.13 -20.96
CA GLU A 25 -2.96 13.57 -21.45
C GLU A 25 -3.60 14.60 -20.51
N ASP A 26 -3.64 14.36 -19.18
CA ASP A 26 -4.22 15.39 -18.31
C ASP A 26 -3.33 16.62 -18.18
N ARG A 27 -2.01 16.44 -18.27
CA ARG A 27 -1.09 17.58 -18.24
C ARG A 27 -1.35 18.52 -19.42
N GLU A 28 -1.61 17.98 -20.61
CA GLU A 28 -1.90 18.77 -21.82
C GLU A 28 -3.19 19.59 -21.68
N ILE A 29 -4.18 19.12 -20.92
CA ILE A 29 -5.42 19.84 -20.61
C ILE A 29 -5.34 20.68 -19.32
N GLY A 30 -4.13 20.97 -18.83
CA GLY A 30 -3.91 21.88 -17.71
C GLY A 30 -4.02 21.25 -16.31
N LYS A 31 -3.84 19.93 -16.19
CA LYS A 31 -3.79 19.20 -14.90
C LYS A 31 -2.40 18.58 -14.67
N PRO A 32 -1.39 19.37 -14.27
CA PRO A 32 0.01 18.92 -14.23
C PRO A 32 0.37 17.96 -13.08
N GLU A 33 -0.47 17.86 -12.04
CA GLU A 33 -0.33 16.97 -10.87
C GLU A 33 -1.58 16.08 -10.72
N ASN A 34 -1.83 15.24 -11.73
CA ASN A 34 -3.05 14.45 -11.89
C ASN A 34 -3.05 13.08 -11.20
N TYR A 35 -1.88 12.44 -11.03
CA TYR A 35 -1.73 11.17 -10.32
C TYR A 35 -0.75 11.27 -9.17
N ARG A 36 -1.06 10.57 -8.08
CA ARG A 36 -0.20 10.44 -6.90
C ARG A 36 0.03 8.97 -6.57
N ILE A 37 1.29 8.60 -6.35
CA ILE A 37 1.65 7.26 -5.86
C ILE A 37 1.04 7.08 -4.47
N GLN A 38 0.22 6.04 -4.31
CA GLN A 38 -0.41 5.66 -3.06
C GLN A 38 0.50 4.72 -2.26
N TYR A 39 1.03 3.68 -2.92
CA TYR A 39 1.98 2.77 -2.30
C TYR A 39 2.84 2.05 -3.32
N ILE A 40 3.99 1.52 -2.85
CA ILE A 40 4.90 0.72 -3.65
C ILE A 40 5.29 -0.53 -2.87
N LEU A 41 5.24 -1.67 -3.56
CA LEU A 41 5.66 -2.98 -3.07
C LEU A 41 6.94 -3.43 -3.77
N SER A 42 7.76 -4.18 -3.05
CA SER A 42 8.91 -4.90 -3.61
C SER A 42 9.12 -6.22 -2.90
N LYS A 43 9.75 -7.20 -3.54
CA LYS A 43 10.05 -8.48 -2.89
C LYS A 43 11.12 -8.35 -1.81
N GLU A 44 10.84 -8.88 -0.62
CA GLU A 44 11.71 -8.78 0.56
C GLU A 44 13.10 -9.37 0.29
N GLY A 45 14.15 -8.69 0.77
CA GLY A 45 15.53 -9.18 0.71
C GLY A 45 16.15 -9.23 -0.70
N LYS A 46 15.32 -9.09 -1.75
CA LYS A 46 15.69 -9.14 -3.16
C LYS A 46 14.83 -8.13 -3.92
N ALA A 47 15.00 -6.83 -3.62
CA ALA A 47 14.42 -5.74 -4.41
C ALA A 47 15.04 -5.73 -5.82
N GLN A 48 14.62 -6.71 -6.60
CA GLN A 48 14.91 -6.90 -8.00
C GLN A 48 13.98 -5.95 -8.77
N PRO A 49 14.51 -5.17 -9.71
CA PRO A 49 13.73 -4.17 -10.44
C PRO A 49 12.38 -4.70 -10.97
N GLU A 50 12.36 -5.92 -11.52
CA GLU A 50 11.22 -6.59 -12.14
C GLU A 50 10.08 -6.95 -11.18
N THR A 51 10.36 -6.96 -9.87
CA THR A 51 9.39 -7.29 -8.80
C THR A 51 8.77 -6.06 -8.14
N VAL A 52 9.18 -4.85 -8.52
CA VAL A 52 8.62 -3.62 -7.96
C VAL A 52 7.27 -3.35 -8.62
N ILE A 53 6.26 -3.09 -7.79
CA ILE A 53 4.90 -2.73 -8.21
C ILE A 53 4.56 -1.41 -7.54
N ALA A 54 4.09 -0.44 -8.32
CA ALA A 54 3.66 0.86 -7.81
C ALA A 54 2.18 1.09 -8.15
N TYR A 55 1.44 1.62 -7.19
CA TYR A 55 0.03 1.94 -7.30
C TYR A 55 -0.13 3.45 -7.19
N ALA A 56 -0.89 4.05 -8.09
CA ALA A 56 -1.13 5.47 -8.14
C ALA A 56 -2.60 5.77 -8.41
N TYR A 57 -3.11 6.81 -7.77
CA TYR A 57 -4.49 7.24 -7.89
C TYR A 57 -4.58 8.65 -8.45
N SER A 58 -5.56 8.88 -9.31
CA SER A 58 -5.98 10.20 -9.76
C SER A 58 -7.31 10.55 -9.11
N GLU A 59 -7.32 11.60 -8.29
CA GLU A 59 -8.56 12.18 -7.76
C GLU A 59 -9.38 12.81 -8.89
N TYR A 60 -8.72 13.35 -9.92
CA TYR A 60 -9.39 14.00 -11.04
C TYR A 60 -10.14 13.01 -11.93
N ARG A 61 -9.54 11.85 -12.20
CA ARG A 61 -10.17 10.78 -13.00
C ARG A 61 -10.93 9.76 -12.16
N GLU A 62 -10.88 9.90 -10.83
CA GLU A 62 -11.35 8.91 -9.87
C GLU A 62 -10.87 7.48 -10.19
N GLN A 63 -9.60 7.37 -10.59
CA GLN A 63 -9.06 6.16 -11.20
C GLN A 63 -7.75 5.73 -10.54
N GLU A 64 -7.63 4.43 -10.30
CA GLU A 64 -6.38 3.81 -9.88
C GLU A 64 -5.68 3.10 -11.05
N ILE A 65 -4.37 3.27 -11.11
CA ILE A 65 -3.48 2.55 -12.00
C ILE A 65 -2.39 1.86 -11.19
N PHE A 66 -1.93 0.72 -11.68
CA PHE A 66 -0.69 0.12 -11.21
C PHE A 66 0.29 -0.10 -12.36
N PHE A 67 1.57 -0.05 -12.03
CA PHE A 67 2.64 -0.18 -13.01
C PHE A 67 3.92 -0.77 -12.43
N TYR A 68 4.79 -1.24 -13.32
CA TYR A 68 6.08 -1.84 -12.97
C TYR A 68 7.24 -0.93 -13.38
N PRO A 69 7.76 -0.07 -12.47
CA PRO A 69 8.60 1.07 -12.85
C PRO A 69 9.99 0.74 -13.41
N PHE A 70 10.37 -0.54 -13.44
CA PHE A 70 11.65 -1.00 -13.97
C PHE A 70 11.53 -2.06 -15.07
N ARG A 71 10.31 -2.41 -15.50
CA ARG A 71 10.14 -3.27 -16.68
C ARG A 71 10.45 -2.45 -17.94
N ARG A 72 11.02 -3.12 -18.96
CA ARG A 72 11.41 -2.48 -20.22
C ARG A 72 10.19 -2.05 -21.04
N GLU A 73 9.13 -2.85 -20.98
CA GLU A 73 7.85 -2.54 -21.58
C GLU A 73 7.03 -1.71 -20.59
N GLU A 74 6.49 -0.60 -21.08
CA GLU A 74 5.52 0.19 -20.33
C GLU A 74 4.31 -0.70 -20.03
N THR A 75 4.11 -0.97 -18.75
CA THR A 75 3.03 -1.81 -18.27
C THR A 75 2.26 -1.00 -17.25
N VAL A 76 1.18 -0.39 -17.72
CA VAL A 76 0.16 0.26 -16.91
C VAL A 76 -1.09 -0.59 -17.02
N SER A 77 -1.72 -0.89 -15.89
CA SER A 77 -2.99 -1.59 -15.85
C SER A 77 -3.93 -0.86 -14.90
N TYR A 78 -5.20 -0.84 -15.29
CA TYR A 78 -6.25 -0.15 -14.58
C TYR A 78 -6.91 -1.10 -13.60
N ASN A 79 -7.04 -0.64 -12.36
CA ASN A 79 -7.83 -1.35 -11.40
C ASN A 79 -9.21 -0.73 -11.33
N TRP A 80 -10.24 -1.51 -11.68
CA TRP A 80 -11.63 -1.06 -11.59
C TRP A 80 -12.12 -1.03 -10.14
N SER A 81 -11.47 -1.78 -9.24
CA SER A 81 -11.73 -1.77 -7.80
C SER A 81 -10.51 -2.34 -7.06
N SER A 82 -9.56 -1.50 -6.70
CA SER A 82 -8.43 -1.99 -5.89
C SER A 82 -8.93 -2.56 -4.59
N ASP A 83 -8.55 -3.81 -4.34
CA ASP A 83 -8.86 -4.51 -3.11
C ASP A 83 -7.55 -4.68 -2.36
N PHE A 84 -7.42 -4.00 -1.22
CA PHE A 84 -6.21 -4.14 -0.41
C PHE A 84 -6.00 -5.58 0.07
N ASN A 85 -7.00 -6.47 0.04
CA ASN A 85 -6.75 -7.89 0.28
C ASN A 85 -5.85 -8.49 -0.81
N SER A 86 -6.25 -8.44 -2.08
CA SER A 86 -5.48 -9.03 -3.18
C SER A 86 -4.27 -8.20 -3.59
N ASP A 87 -4.37 -6.87 -3.56
CA ASP A 87 -3.35 -5.98 -4.11
C ASP A 87 -2.26 -5.60 -3.09
N LEU A 88 -2.55 -5.74 -1.78
CA LEU A 88 -1.62 -5.37 -0.71
C LEU A 88 -1.35 -6.54 0.25
N LEU A 89 -2.38 -7.08 0.91
CA LEU A 89 -2.21 -8.04 2.00
C LEU A 89 -1.73 -9.40 1.51
N GLU A 90 -2.25 -9.92 0.40
CA GLU A 90 -1.78 -11.16 -0.22
C GLU A 90 -0.30 -11.07 -0.62
N PRO A 91 0.17 -10.04 -1.36
CA PRO A 91 1.59 -9.82 -1.63
C PRO A 91 2.44 -9.78 -0.35
N LEU A 92 1.99 -9.06 0.68
CA LEU A 92 2.68 -8.99 1.97
C LEU A 92 2.79 -10.37 2.62
N GLY A 93 1.74 -11.19 2.57
CA GLY A 93 1.77 -12.57 3.04
C GLY A 93 2.75 -13.46 2.24
N ASN A 94 2.98 -13.11 0.98
CA ASN A 94 3.81 -13.82 0.02
C ASN A 94 5.25 -13.27 -0.12
N GLY A 95 5.70 -12.49 0.86
CA GLY A 95 7.10 -12.03 0.95
C GLY A 95 7.40 -10.74 0.19
N TYR A 96 6.39 -9.90 -0.05
CA TYR A 96 6.60 -8.50 -0.40
C TYR A 96 6.74 -7.63 0.85
N GLU A 97 7.39 -6.49 0.70
CA GLU A 97 7.50 -5.43 1.68
C GLU A 97 6.98 -4.10 1.10
N ILE A 98 6.47 -3.23 1.99
CA ILE A 98 6.14 -1.84 1.62
C ILE A 98 7.42 -1.03 1.54
N VAL A 99 7.65 -0.44 0.36
CA VAL A 99 8.72 0.53 0.12
C VAL A 99 8.32 1.90 0.64
N GLY A 100 7.07 2.29 0.39
CA GLY A 100 6.44 3.52 0.87
C GLY A 100 4.94 3.47 0.64
N MET A 101 4.20 4.19 1.46
CA MET A 101 2.74 4.28 1.41
C MET A 101 2.29 5.63 1.99
N THR A 102 1.25 6.23 1.44
CA THR A 102 0.66 7.50 1.91
C THR A 102 -0.12 7.27 3.22
N LEU A 103 -0.31 8.33 4.00
CA LEU A 103 -1.07 8.23 5.26
C LEU A 103 -2.55 7.97 5.00
N GLU A 104 -3.08 8.51 3.91
CA GLU A 104 -4.45 8.30 3.42
C GLU A 104 -4.66 6.82 3.09
N CYS A 105 -3.73 6.20 2.37
CA CYS A 105 -3.78 4.77 2.06
C CYS A 105 -3.65 3.93 3.35
N HIS A 106 -2.76 4.30 4.28
CA HIS A 106 -2.69 3.63 5.58
C HIS A 106 -4.02 3.70 6.34
N SER A 107 -4.68 4.87 6.35
CA SER A 107 -5.99 5.08 6.96
C SER A 107 -7.06 4.19 6.34
N ALA A 108 -7.09 4.09 5.01
CA ALA A 108 -8.03 3.23 4.28
C ALA A 108 -7.83 1.74 4.61
N VAL A 109 -6.58 1.27 4.62
CA VAL A 109 -6.24 -0.11 5.00
C VAL A 109 -6.62 -0.40 6.45
N TRP A 110 -6.47 0.55 7.37
CA TRP A 110 -6.89 0.39 8.77
C TRP A 110 -8.40 0.21 8.88
N LYS A 111 -9.20 1.01 8.15
CA LYS A 111 -10.67 0.86 8.11
C LYS A 111 -11.08 -0.50 7.56
N MET A 112 -10.46 -0.93 6.46
CA MET A 112 -10.74 -2.26 5.89
C MET A 112 -10.42 -3.38 6.88
N ILE A 113 -9.25 -3.35 7.54
CA ILE A 113 -8.86 -4.37 8.53
C ILE A 113 -9.85 -4.39 9.71
N GLU A 114 -10.30 -3.23 10.17
CA GLU A 114 -11.31 -3.12 11.22
C GLU A 114 -12.62 -3.81 10.80
N GLU A 115 -13.11 -3.54 9.59
CA GLU A 115 -14.33 -4.13 9.05
C GLU A 115 -14.21 -5.65 8.88
N SER A 116 -13.11 -6.12 8.27
CA SER A 116 -12.84 -7.56 8.13
C SER A 116 -12.75 -8.26 9.48
N TYR A 117 -12.09 -7.66 10.47
CA TYR A 117 -11.98 -8.25 11.81
C TYR A 117 -13.33 -8.36 12.52
N LYS A 118 -14.20 -7.34 12.40
CA LYS A 118 -15.55 -7.40 12.97
C LYS A 118 -16.38 -8.54 12.37
N LYS A 119 -16.13 -8.87 11.10
CA LYS A 119 -16.87 -9.88 10.36
C LYS A 119 -16.37 -11.30 10.65
N ASP A 120 -15.06 -11.52 10.50
CA ASP A 120 -14.49 -12.87 10.41
C ASP A 120 -13.58 -13.21 11.60
N GLY A 121 -13.20 -12.24 12.45
CA GLY A 121 -12.42 -12.47 13.68
C GLY A 121 -10.98 -12.96 13.48
N GLU A 122 -10.50 -13.07 12.24
CA GLU A 122 -9.19 -13.64 11.89
C GLU A 122 -8.26 -12.63 11.20
N TYR A 123 -6.95 -12.82 11.39
CA TYR A 123 -5.92 -12.00 10.76
C TYR A 123 -5.02 -12.85 9.87
N SER A 124 -5.04 -12.56 8.57
CA SER A 124 -4.15 -13.20 7.59
C SER A 124 -2.68 -12.87 7.88
N LYS A 125 -1.77 -13.69 7.34
CA LYS A 125 -0.31 -13.41 7.39
C LYS A 125 0.03 -12.03 6.80
N GLY A 126 -0.71 -11.62 5.77
CA GLY A 126 -0.62 -10.29 5.17
C GLY A 126 -0.89 -9.17 6.18
N VAL A 127 -1.99 -9.26 6.93
CA VAL A 127 -2.32 -8.28 7.98
C VAL A 127 -1.22 -8.22 9.03
N GLN A 128 -0.71 -9.36 9.48
CA GLN A 128 0.36 -9.38 10.49
C GLN A 128 1.65 -8.72 10.00
N THR A 129 1.97 -8.90 8.71
CA THR A 129 3.12 -8.27 8.06
C THR A 129 2.91 -6.76 7.94
N TYR A 130 1.72 -6.32 7.50
CA TYR A 130 1.34 -4.91 7.42
C TYR A 130 1.42 -4.19 8.78
N LEU A 131 0.92 -4.81 9.85
CA LEU A 131 0.94 -4.20 11.18
C LEU A 131 2.35 -4.14 11.77
N SER A 132 3.19 -5.13 11.43
CA SER A 132 4.62 -5.10 11.77
C SER A 132 5.32 -3.93 11.08
N TYR A 133 5.02 -3.70 9.79
CA TYR A 133 5.48 -2.52 9.07
C TYR A 133 5.00 -1.22 9.75
N CYS A 134 3.70 -1.12 10.08
CA CYS A 134 3.15 0.05 10.77
C CYS A 134 3.90 0.36 12.07
N LYS A 135 4.12 -0.67 12.90
CA LYS A 135 4.87 -0.52 14.16
C LYS A 135 6.30 -0.03 13.94
N GLN A 136 7.01 -0.60 12.97
CA GLN A 136 8.41 -0.26 12.68
C GLN A 136 8.57 1.16 12.10
N ASN A 137 7.56 1.64 11.38
CA ASN A 137 7.59 2.94 10.70
C ASN A 137 6.80 4.04 11.44
N GLY A 138 6.36 3.79 12.67
CA GLY A 138 5.65 4.78 13.50
C GLY A 138 4.25 5.13 13.00
N ILE A 139 3.61 4.26 12.21
CA ILE A 139 2.22 4.43 11.78
C ILE A 139 1.31 4.08 12.95
N THR A 140 0.73 5.10 13.58
CA THR A 140 -0.11 4.99 14.76
C THR A 140 -1.50 5.60 14.51
N LYS A 141 -2.50 5.20 15.32
CA LYS A 141 -3.83 5.82 15.26
C LYS A 141 -3.74 7.34 15.41
N GLN A 142 -2.94 7.81 16.35
CA GLN A 142 -2.76 9.24 16.62
C GLN A 142 -2.21 9.97 15.40
N LEU A 143 -1.16 9.42 14.76
CA LEU A 143 -0.61 10.00 13.52
C LEU A 143 -1.68 10.10 12.43
N LEU A 144 -2.44 9.03 12.22
CA LEU A 144 -3.48 9.00 11.19
C LEU A 144 -4.64 9.95 11.52
N GLN A 145 -5.02 10.08 12.79
CA GLN A 145 -6.01 11.04 13.27
C GLN A 145 -5.58 12.48 12.99
N GLU A 146 -4.35 12.83 13.39
CA GLU A 146 -3.85 14.19 13.28
C GLU A 146 -3.58 14.63 11.83
N LYS A 147 -3.15 13.71 10.97
CA LYS A 147 -2.70 14.05 9.61
C LYS A 147 -3.73 13.84 8.52
N VAL A 148 -4.58 12.83 8.67
CA VAL A 148 -5.56 12.42 7.64
C VAL A 148 -6.95 12.18 8.21
N LEU A 149 -7.23 12.73 9.40
CA LEU A 149 -8.53 12.70 10.06
C LEU A 149 -9.13 11.30 10.19
N HIS A 150 -8.28 10.29 10.40
CA HIS A 150 -8.72 8.91 10.58
C HIS A 150 -9.62 8.77 11.81
N ASP A 151 -10.84 8.29 11.63
CA ASP A 151 -11.86 8.12 12.68
C ASP A 151 -12.04 6.66 13.13
N GLY A 152 -11.39 5.72 12.45
CA GLY A 152 -11.46 4.29 12.73
C GLY A 152 -10.76 3.84 14.01
N MET A 153 -10.80 2.55 14.28
CA MET A 153 -10.22 1.92 15.46
C MET A 153 -8.69 1.83 15.40
N ASP A 154 -8.10 1.66 16.59
CA ASP A 154 -6.68 1.34 16.72
C ASP A 154 -6.49 -0.15 16.40
N VAL A 155 -6.26 -0.46 15.12
CA VAL A 155 -6.12 -1.85 14.64
C VAL A 155 -4.95 -2.58 15.29
N MET A 156 -3.92 -1.85 15.74
CA MET A 156 -2.81 -2.43 16.50
C MET A 156 -3.28 -3.01 17.83
N LYS A 157 -4.21 -2.33 18.52
CA LYS A 157 -4.82 -2.82 19.77
C LYS A 157 -5.80 -3.96 19.51
N LEU A 158 -6.58 -3.90 18.43
CA LEU A 158 -7.51 -4.98 18.06
C LEU A 158 -6.76 -6.30 17.85
N CYS A 159 -5.63 -6.27 17.14
CA CYS A 159 -4.80 -7.45 16.91
C CYS A 159 -4.18 -8.04 18.17
N LYS A 160 -3.73 -7.18 19.10
CA LYS A 160 -3.16 -7.64 20.37
C LYS A 160 -4.19 -8.43 21.17
N ARG A 161 -5.42 -7.90 21.28
CA ARG A 161 -6.52 -8.56 21.99
C ARG A 161 -6.87 -9.92 21.39
N ALA A 162 -7.00 -10.00 20.06
CA ALA A 162 -7.31 -11.27 19.38
C ALA A 162 -6.28 -12.37 19.66
N ARG A 163 -4.98 -12.02 19.67
CA ARG A 163 -3.90 -12.97 19.97
C ARG A 163 -3.93 -13.45 21.42
N GLU A 164 -4.28 -12.57 22.36
CA GLU A 164 -4.44 -12.93 23.77
C GLU A 164 -5.64 -13.85 23.98
N THR A 165 -6.78 -13.56 23.33
CA THR A 165 -7.98 -14.40 23.40
C THR A 165 -7.75 -15.82 22.84
N LYS A 166 -7.12 -15.96 21.66
CA LYS A 166 -6.80 -17.28 21.08
C LYS A 166 -5.90 -18.11 22.02
N ARG A 167 -4.88 -17.50 22.62
CA ARG A 167 -3.97 -18.18 23.58
C ARG A 167 -4.66 -18.66 24.86
N VAL A 168 -5.74 -18.00 25.29
CA VAL A 168 -6.52 -18.43 26.45
C VAL A 168 -7.43 -19.61 26.11
N GLN A 169 -7.96 -19.67 24.87
CA GLN A 169 -8.82 -20.77 24.42
C GLN A 169 -8.04 -22.07 24.11
N GLU A 170 -6.74 -21.96 23.82
CA GLU A 170 -5.84 -23.10 23.54
C GLU A 170 -5.17 -23.69 24.81
N ARG A 171 -5.51 -23.20 26.01
CA ARG A 171 -5.00 -23.67 27.30
C ARG A 171 -6.08 -24.41 28.08
#